data_AF-A0A6A7B1Q1-F1
#
_entry.id   AF-A0A6A7B1Q1-F1
#
_cell.length_a   1.000
_cell.length_b   1.000
_cell.length_c   1.000
_cell.angle_alpha   90.00
_cell.angle_beta   90.00
_cell.angle_gamma   90.00
#
_symmetry.space_group_name_H-M   'P 1'
#
loop_
_entity.id
_entity.type
_entity.pdbx_description
1 polymer ?
#
loop_
_entity_poly.entity_id
_entity_poly.type
_entity_poly.pdbx_seq_one_letter_code
_entity_poly.pdbx_strand_id
1 'polypeptide(L)'
;MATPWPQQPAWPTPFREHATRLSTHLQDALTCIDRTNSQPVPADLVKIIVHGTLTFILKVQHTPDLNTVCDALRILQTEAKTTSETTVQTLNAVKN
;
A
#
# COMPACT_ATOMS: atom_id res chain seq x y z
N MET A 1 -36.96 5.32 10.64
CA MET A 1 -36.02 6.29 10.01
C MET A 1 -34.93 5.49 9.33
N ALA A 2 -34.67 5.73 8.04
CA ALA A 2 -33.62 5.03 7.31
C ALA A 2 -32.25 5.50 7.81
N THR A 3 -31.37 4.57 8.18
CA THR A 3 -30.00 4.88 8.58
C THR A 3 -29.28 5.54 7.39
N PRO A 4 -28.62 6.69 7.56
CA PRO A 4 -27.92 7.34 6.47
C PRO A 4 -26.74 6.49 6.02
N TRP A 5 -26.56 6.37 4.70
CA TRP A 5 -25.42 5.69 4.09
C TRP A 5 -24.10 6.40 4.43
N PRO A 6 -22.98 5.65 4.51
CA PRO A 6 -21.68 6.25 4.81
C PRO A 6 -21.28 7.22 3.70
N GLN A 7 -20.82 8.40 4.11
CA GLN A 7 -20.41 9.48 3.20
C GLN A 7 -19.10 9.14 2.49
N GLN A 8 -18.87 9.74 1.32
CA GLN A 8 -17.65 9.55 0.55
C GLN A 8 -16.41 9.98 1.37
N PRO A 9 -15.49 9.05 1.70
CA PRO A 9 -14.24 9.42 2.32
C PRO A 9 -13.28 10.01 1.28
N ALA A 10 -12.54 11.05 1.66
CA ALA A 10 -11.37 11.47 0.90
C ALA A 10 -10.30 10.38 1.02
N TRP A 11 -9.95 9.76 -0.13
CA TRP A 11 -8.98 8.68 -0.17
C TRP A 11 -7.57 9.19 0.12
N PRO A 12 -6.94 8.77 1.22
CA PRO A 12 -5.64 9.29 1.63
C PRO A 12 -4.53 8.73 0.73
N THR A 13 -3.44 9.47 0.59
CA THR A 13 -2.27 9.07 -0.20
C THR A 13 -1.53 7.86 0.40
N PRO A 14 -1.25 7.81 1.73
CA PRO A 14 -0.52 6.69 2.33
C PRO A 14 -1.28 5.36 2.24
N PHE A 15 -0.58 4.29 1.85
CA PHE A 15 -1.13 2.94 1.70
C PHE A 15 -1.85 2.44 2.95
N ARG A 16 -1.19 2.51 4.11
CA ARG A 16 -1.73 2.01 5.39
C ARG A 16 -3.01 2.74 5.77
N GLU A 17 -3.01 4.06 5.66
CA GLU A 17 -4.16 4.88 6.01
C GLU A 17 -5.33 4.64 5.04
N HIS A 18 -5.02 4.44 3.76
CA HIS A 18 -6.02 4.08 2.76
C HIS A 18 -6.66 2.73 3.07
N ALA A 19 -5.85 1.72 3.41
CA ALA A 19 -6.35 0.40 3.79
C ALA A 19 -7.28 0.49 5.01
N THR A 20 -6.88 1.23 6.05
CA THR A 20 -7.69 1.41 7.26
C THR A 20 -9.02 2.10 6.93
N ARG A 21 -9.00 3.24 6.24
CA ARG A 21 -10.22 3.97 5.88
C ARG A 21 -11.15 3.17 4.96
N LEU A 22 -10.58 2.45 3.99
CA LEU A 22 -11.33 1.55 3.11
C LEU A 22 -11.98 0.42 3.91
N SER A 23 -11.26 -0.19 4.84
CA SER A 23 -11.79 -1.28 5.68
C SER A 23 -12.94 -0.81 6.57
N THR A 24 -12.82 0.35 7.22
CA THR A 24 -13.90 0.94 8.03
C THR A 24 -15.11 1.26 7.17
N HIS A 25 -14.91 1.91 6.02
CA HIS A 25 -16.01 2.26 5.12
C HIS A 25 -16.76 1.03 4.58
N LEU A 26 -16.03 -0.04 4.24
CA LEU A 26 -16.62 -1.30 3.80
C LEU A 26 -17.40 -1.99 4.93
N GLN A 27 -16.88 -1.98 6.17
CA GLN A 27 -17.59 -2.53 7.32
C GLN A 27 -18.89 -1.77 7.63
N ASP A 28 -18.85 -0.44 7.56
CA ASP A 28 -20.03 0.41 7.73
C ASP A 28 -21.06 0.15 6.63
N ALA A 29 -20.61 0.03 5.37
CA ALA A 29 -21.47 -0.28 4.24
C ALA A 29 -22.14 -1.67 4.40
N LEU A 30 -21.38 -2.70 4.77
CA LEU A 30 -21.91 -4.05 5.05
C LEU A 30 -22.93 -4.02 6.18
N THR A 31 -22.62 -3.34 7.28
CA THR A 31 -23.54 -3.21 8.42
C THR A 31 -24.83 -2.48 8.03
N CYS A 32 -24.74 -1.46 7.15
CA CYS A 32 -25.91 -0.78 6.63
C CYS A 32 -26.74 -1.70 5.73
N ILE A 33 -26.10 -2.45 4.82
CA ILE A 33 -26.75 -3.43 3.94
C ILE A 33 -27.52 -4.46 4.77
N ASP A 34 -26.88 -5.06 5.77
CA ASP A 34 -27.49 -6.06 6.66
C ASP A 34 -28.72 -5.49 7.40
N ARG A 35 -28.64 -4.23 7.84
CA ARG A 35 -29.76 -3.56 8.52
C ARG A 35 -30.91 -3.18 7.60
N THR A 36 -30.65 -3.03 6.30
CA THR A 36 -31.65 -2.57 5.32
C THR A 36 -32.53 -3.68 4.73
N ASN A 37 -32.40 -4.94 5.16
CA ASN A 37 -33.31 -6.04 4.81
C ASN A 37 -33.62 -6.10 3.29
N SER A 38 -32.56 -6.15 2.47
CA SER A 38 -32.64 -6.23 1.00
C SER A 38 -33.11 -4.96 0.27
N GLN A 39 -33.00 -3.78 0.88
CA GLN A 39 -33.15 -2.55 0.10
C GLN A 39 -32.03 -2.40 -0.94
N PRO A 40 -32.34 -1.79 -2.11
CA PRO A 40 -31.35 -1.52 -3.13
C PRO A 40 -30.26 -0.56 -2.60
N VAL A 41 -29.01 -0.95 -2.81
CA VAL A 41 -27.85 -0.13 -2.45
C VAL A 41 -27.74 1.04 -3.42
N PRO A 42 -27.52 2.29 -2.95
CA PRO A 42 -27.33 3.43 -3.82
C PRO A 42 -26.15 3.23 -4.78
N ALA A 43 -26.36 3.50 -6.07
CA ALA A 43 -25.31 3.37 -7.08
C ALA A 43 -24.08 4.25 -6.78
N ASP A 44 -24.30 5.40 -6.13
CA ASP A 44 -23.23 6.30 -5.71
C ASP A 44 -22.31 5.66 -4.65
N LEU A 45 -22.89 4.93 -3.68
CA LEU A 45 -22.13 4.18 -2.68
C LEU A 45 -21.30 3.08 -3.34
N VAL A 46 -21.89 2.33 -4.28
CA VAL A 46 -21.16 1.30 -5.04
C VAL A 46 -20.00 1.93 -5.81
N LYS A 47 -20.22 3.08 -6.46
CA LYS A 47 -19.18 3.81 -7.19
C LYS A 47 -18.04 4.22 -6.27
N ILE A 48 -18.33 4.73 -5.08
CA ILE A 48 -17.31 5.10 -4.07
C ILE A 48 -16.49 3.88 -3.65
N ILE A 49 -17.13 2.76 -3.34
CA ILE A 49 -16.48 1.51 -2.94
C ILE A 49 -15.55 0.99 -4.06
N VAL A 50 -16.06 0.96 -5.30
CA VAL A 50 -15.29 0.50 -6.47
C VAL A 50 -14.09 1.42 -6.72
N HIS A 51 -14.28 2.74 -6.69
CA HIS A 51 -13.19 3.69 -6.88
C HIS A 51 -12.13 3.60 -5.79
N GLY A 52 -12.54 3.48 -4.52
CA GLY A 52 -11.62 3.33 -3.39
C GLY A 52 -10.79 2.06 -3.51
N THR A 53 -11.46 0.93 -3.77
CA THR A 53 -10.79 -0.38 -3.91
C THR A 53 -9.85 -0.40 -5.10
N LEU A 54 -10.25 0.12 -6.26
CA LEU A 54 -9.39 0.21 -7.44
C LEU A 54 -8.16 1.09 -7.16
N THR A 55 -8.36 2.25 -6.53
CA THR A 55 -7.26 3.16 -6.16
C THR A 55 -6.29 2.49 -5.19
N PHE A 56 -6.81 1.70 -4.24
CA PHE A 56 -5.99 0.93 -3.33
C PHE A 56 -5.17 -0.13 -4.05
N ILE A 57 -5.79 -0.94 -4.92
CA ILE A 57 -5.11 -1.99 -5.71
C ILE A 57 -3.99 -1.39 -6.56
N LEU A 58 -4.24 -0.28 -7.26
CA LEU A 58 -3.22 0.42 -8.04
C LEU A 58 -2.08 0.90 -7.15
N LYS A 59 -2.36 1.45 -5.97
CA LYS A 59 -1.31 1.81 -5.01
C LYS A 59 -0.48 0.60 -4.56
N VAL A 60 -1.11 -0.54 -4.30
CA VAL A 60 -0.40 -1.78 -3.93
C VAL A 60 0.51 -2.24 -5.05
N GLN A 61 -0.02 -2.30 -6.28
CA GLN A 61 0.70 -2.77 -7.47
C GLN A 61 1.85 -1.83 -7.86
N HIS A 62 1.69 -0.54 -7.64
CA HIS A 62 2.72 0.48 -7.94
C HIS A 62 3.70 0.69 -6.78
N THR A 63 3.47 0.07 -5.62
CA THR A 63 4.48 0.05 -4.55
C THR A 63 5.56 -0.94 -5.01
N PRO A 64 6.82 -0.50 -5.20
CA PRO A 64 7.89 -1.42 -5.57
C PRO A 64 7.93 -2.53 -4.52
N ASP A 65 7.99 -3.78 -4.99
CA ASP A 65 8.07 -4.94 -4.11
C ASP A 65 9.23 -4.70 -3.12
N LEU A 66 8.90 -4.64 -1.83
CA LEU A 66 9.87 -4.35 -0.79
C LEU A 66 11.00 -5.38 -0.80
N ASN A 67 10.75 -6.60 -1.30
CA ASN A 67 11.80 -7.59 -1.52
C ASN A 67 12.78 -7.14 -2.61
N THR A 68 12.29 -6.58 -3.73
CA THR A 68 13.15 -6.03 -4.80
C THR A 68 14.02 -4.88 -4.28
N VAL A 69 13.47 -4.02 -3.42
CA VAL A 69 14.23 -2.92 -2.80
C VAL A 69 15.24 -3.45 -1.79
N CYS A 70 14.87 -4.42 -0.95
CA CYS A 70 15.79 -5.08 -0.02
C CYS A 70 16.92 -5.82 -0.74
N ASP A 71 16.62 -6.50 -1.84
CA ASP A 71 17.60 -7.20 -2.66
C ASP A 71 18.56 -6.21 -3.33
N ALA A 72 18.05 -5.11 -3.89
CA ALA A 72 18.88 -4.05 -4.45
C ALA A 72 19.80 -3.42 -3.38
N LEU A 73 19.29 -3.18 -2.18
CA LEU A 73 20.08 -2.69 -1.05
C LEU A 73 21.13 -3.70 -0.61
N ARG A 74 20.81 -4.99 -0.60
CA ARG A 74 21.74 -6.07 -0.25
C ARG A 74 22.84 -6.21 -1.29
N ILE A 75 22.51 -6.12 -2.58
CA ILE A 75 23.46 -6.11 -3.69
C ILE A 75 24.42 -4.92 -3.55
N LEU A 76 23.87 -3.71 -3.37
CA LEU A 76 24.65 -2.49 -3.13
C LEU A 76 25.60 -2.63 -1.93
N GLN A 77 25.12 -3.22 -0.82
CA GLN A 77 25.93 -3.46 0.36
C GLN A 77 27.06 -4.46 0.09
N THR A 78 26.80 -5.54 -0.66
CA THR A 78 27.83 -6.51 -1.04
C THR A 78 28.87 -5.91 -1.98
N GLU A 79 28.46 -5.09 -2.95
CA GLU A 79 29.37 -4.42 -3.88
C GLU A 79 30.26 -3.43 -3.13
N ALA A 80 29.68 -2.58 -2.26
CA ALA A 80 30.44 -1.62 -1.46
C ALA A 80 31.48 -2.30 -0.55
N LYS A 81 31.11 -3.45 0.05
CA LYS A 81 32.03 -4.25 0.86
C LYS A 81 33.19 -4.81 0.04
N THR A 82 32.89 -5.35 -1.14
CA THR A 82 33.89 -5.95 -2.04
C THR A 82 34.86 -4.89 -2.59
N THR A 83 34.36 -3.70 -2.93
CA THR A 83 35.19 -2.57 -3.35
C THR A 83 36.10 -2.09 -2.22
N SER A 84 35.58 -2.01 -0.99
CA SER A 84 36.37 -1.64 0.18
C SER A 84 37.49 -2.65 0.45
N GLU A 85 37.19 -3.95 0.44
CA GLU A 85 38.16 -5.02 0.65
C GLU A 85 39.25 -5.02 -0.44
N THR A 86 38.85 -4.82 -1.70
CA THR A 86 39.77 -4.71 -2.84
C THR A 86 40.68 -3.49 -2.70
N THR A 87 40.14 -2.33 -2.29
CA THR A 87 40.92 -1.10 -2.08
C THR A 87 41.93 -1.26 -0.95
N VAL A 88 41.58 -1.96 0.13
CA VAL A 88 42.50 -2.25 1.24
C VAL A 88 43.61 -3.20 0.79
N GLN A 89 43.29 -4.23 0.01
CA GLN A 89 44.29 -5.16 -0.53
C GLN A 89 45.25 -4.48 -1.49
N THR A 90 44.76 -3.66 -2.41
CA THR A 90 45.62 -2.92 -3.36
C THR A 90 46.51 -1.91 -2.63
N LEU A 91 45.99 -1.21 -1.61
CA LEU A 91 46.78 -0.29 -0.80
C LEU A 91 47.90 -1.00 -0.04
N ASN A 92 47.63 -2.18 0.52
CA ASN A 92 48.64 -2.98 1.21
C ASN A 92 49.68 -3.56 0.24
N ALA A 93 49.28 -3.92 -0.99
CA ALA A 93 50.20 -4.43 -2.01
C ALA A 93 51.14 -3.34 -2.57
N VAL A 94 50.72 -2.07 -2.58
CA VAL A 94 51.56 -0.92 -3.00
C VAL A 94 52.51 -0.46 -1.89
N LYS A 95 52.21 -0.80 -0.62
CA LYS A 95 53.02 -0.42 0.54
C LYS A 95 54.20 -1.38 0.80
N ASN A 96 54.13 -2.63 0.32
CA ASN A 96 55.21 -3.62 0.37
C ASN A 96 56.09 -3.54 -0.88
#